data_AF-A0A383CDB3-F1
#
_entry.id   AF-A0A383CDB3-F1
#
_cell.length_a   1.000
_cell.length_b   1.000
_cell.length_c   1.000
_cell.angle_alpha   90.00
_cell.angle_beta   90.00
_cell.angle_gamma   90.00
#
_symmetry.space_group_name_H-M   'P 1'
#
loop_
_entity.id
_entity.type
_entity.pdbx_description
1 polymer ?
#
loop_
_entity_poly.entity_id
_entity_poly.type
_entity_poly.pdbx_seq_one_letter_code
_entity_poly.pdbx_strand_id
1 'polypeptide(L)'
;MKYTKPMSTVSREVKRKAQSTTLTTLMRISITFLFFSLIAAAGYSQDGKKADNLPADPLIREAVEGTFPAIVRIEVVSEQGSSGRMLKSRATGSGVIVSEKGHVVTNHHVAGKATRITCRLHDGEEIGAD
;
A
#
# COMPACT_ATOMS: atom_id res chain seq x y z
N MET A 1 -71.85 12.39 -26.13
CA MET A 1 -71.59 11.78 -24.80
C MET A 1 -70.09 11.95 -24.51
N LYS A 2 -69.69 12.96 -23.74
CA LYS A 2 -68.26 13.27 -23.48
C LYS A 2 -67.84 12.54 -22.20
N TYR A 3 -67.05 11.49 -22.34
CA TYR A 3 -66.48 10.76 -21.21
C TYR A 3 -65.21 11.49 -20.72
N THR A 4 -65.39 12.51 -19.88
CA THR A 4 -64.28 13.21 -19.23
C THR A 4 -63.80 12.37 -18.05
N LYS A 5 -62.64 11.72 -18.21
CA LYS A 5 -61.97 11.02 -17.10
C LYS A 5 -61.78 11.99 -15.92
N PRO A 6 -62.12 11.61 -14.68
CA PRO A 6 -62.01 12.49 -13.53
C PRO A 6 -60.55 12.90 -13.29
N MET A 7 -60.32 14.20 -13.08
CA MET A 7 -59.00 14.84 -12.99
C MET A 7 -58.10 14.26 -11.89
N SER A 8 -58.70 13.62 -10.87
CA SER A 8 -58.02 12.88 -9.80
C SER A 8 -57.32 11.61 -10.28
N THR A 9 -57.86 10.95 -11.32
CA THR A 9 -57.28 9.71 -11.89
C THR A 9 -56.11 10.04 -12.81
N VAL A 10 -56.25 11.08 -13.62
CA VAL A 10 -55.17 11.60 -14.49
C VAL A 10 -53.96 12.03 -13.67
N SER A 11 -54.18 12.74 -12.55
CA SER A 11 -53.07 13.20 -11.68
C SER A 11 -52.31 12.04 -11.03
N ARG A 12 -53.00 10.96 -10.63
CA ARG A 12 -52.36 9.75 -10.09
C ARG A 12 -51.56 9.00 -11.15
N GLU A 13 -52.06 8.94 -12.37
CA GLU A 13 -51.41 8.26 -13.50
C GLU A 13 -50.16 9.03 -13.98
N VAL A 14 -50.24 10.37 -14.06
CA VAL A 14 -49.09 11.24 -14.37
C VAL A 14 -48.00 11.12 -13.30
N LYS A 15 -48.36 11.10 -12.01
CA LYS A 15 -47.39 10.97 -10.90
C LYS A 15 -46.72 9.60 -10.88
N ARG A 16 -47.46 8.51 -11.18
CA ARG A 16 -46.92 7.14 -11.33
C ARG A 16 -45.99 7.01 -12.54
N LYS A 17 -46.34 7.63 -13.68
CA LYS A 17 -45.51 7.60 -14.90
C LYS A 17 -44.23 8.41 -14.71
N ALA A 18 -44.31 9.57 -14.05
CA ALA A 18 -43.14 10.37 -13.67
C ALA A 18 -42.21 9.62 -12.70
N GLN A 19 -42.77 8.96 -11.66
CA GLN A 19 -41.96 8.14 -10.73
C GLN A 19 -41.34 6.91 -11.39
N SER A 20 -42.00 6.28 -12.37
CA SER A 20 -41.45 5.11 -13.08
C SER A 20 -40.29 5.49 -14.02
N THR A 21 -40.40 6.64 -14.71
CA THR A 21 -39.32 7.14 -15.59
C THR A 21 -38.10 7.62 -14.79
N THR A 22 -38.29 8.24 -13.62
CA THR A 22 -37.16 8.63 -12.76
C THR A 22 -36.47 7.41 -12.15
N LEU A 23 -37.23 6.41 -11.69
CA LEU A 23 -36.67 5.18 -11.08
C LEU A 23 -35.88 4.34 -12.09
N THR A 24 -36.34 4.23 -13.34
CA THR A 24 -35.63 3.49 -14.41
C THR A 24 -34.42 4.23 -14.94
N THR A 25 -34.44 5.56 -14.96
CA THR A 25 -33.28 6.39 -15.33
C THR A 25 -32.18 6.30 -14.28
N LEU A 26 -32.56 6.36 -12.99
CA LEU A 26 -31.62 6.20 -11.88
C LEU A 26 -30.97 4.80 -11.87
N MET A 27 -31.76 3.74 -12.10
CA MET A 27 -31.22 2.38 -12.15
C MET A 27 -30.27 2.17 -13.34
N ARG A 28 -30.53 2.81 -14.49
CA ARG A 28 -29.64 2.79 -15.66
C ARG A 28 -28.31 3.49 -15.40
N ILE A 29 -28.33 4.66 -14.75
CA ILE A 29 -27.12 5.41 -14.39
C ILE A 29 -26.26 4.61 -13.40
N SER A 30 -26.87 3.98 -12.40
CA SER A 30 -26.13 3.14 -11.45
C SER A 30 -25.47 1.93 -12.13
N ILE A 31 -26.15 1.29 -13.08
CA ILE A 31 -25.58 0.15 -13.83
C ILE A 31 -24.45 0.61 -14.76
N THR A 32 -24.59 1.73 -15.47
CA THR A 32 -23.50 2.24 -16.32
C THR A 32 -22.30 2.70 -15.50
N PHE A 33 -22.50 3.30 -14.33
CA PHE A 33 -21.42 3.63 -13.40
C PHE A 33 -20.71 2.37 -12.87
N LEU A 34 -21.47 1.30 -12.55
CA LEU A 34 -20.89 0.04 -12.09
C LEU A 34 -20.04 -0.62 -13.19
N PHE A 35 -20.53 -0.63 -14.43
CA PHE A 35 -19.80 -1.14 -15.59
C PHE A 35 -18.53 -0.32 -15.90
N PHE A 36 -18.60 1.01 -15.79
CA PHE A 36 -17.45 1.88 -16.00
C PHE A 36 -16.37 1.67 -14.93
N SER A 37 -16.77 1.47 -13.67
CA SER A 37 -15.87 1.15 -12.56
C SER A 37 -15.14 -0.20 -12.76
N LEU A 38 -15.85 -1.21 -13.29
CA LEU A 38 -15.27 -2.53 -13.54
C LEU A 38 -14.21 -2.53 -14.66
N ILE A 39 -14.40 -1.71 -15.70
CA ILE A 39 -13.43 -1.55 -16.80
C ILE A 39 -12.19 -0.78 -16.32
N ALA A 40 -12.35 0.23 -15.46
CA ALA A 40 -11.23 0.94 -14.87
C ALA A 40 -10.33 0.00 -14.03
N ALA A 41 -10.92 -0.91 -13.24
CA ALA A 41 -10.16 -1.86 -12.43
C ALA A 41 -9.30 -2.83 -13.27
N ALA A 42 -9.76 -3.23 -14.46
CA ALA A 42 -9.01 -4.12 -15.35
C ALA A 42 -7.82 -3.41 -16.05
N GLY A 43 -7.90 -2.08 -16.23
CA GLY A 43 -6.83 -1.27 -16.80
C GLY A 43 -5.70 -0.90 -15.83
N TYR A 44 -5.93 -1.04 -14.52
CA TYR A 44 -4.90 -0.87 -13.47
C TYR A 44 -4.11 -2.17 -13.24
N SER A 45 -3.73 -2.86 -14.32
CA SER A 45 -2.58 -3.77 -14.23
C SER A 45 -1.33 -2.91 -14.38
N GLN A 46 -0.81 -2.46 -13.25
CA GLN A 46 0.56 -1.95 -13.16
C GLN A 46 1.50 -3.13 -13.47
N ASP A 47 1.76 -3.37 -14.75
CA ASP A 47 2.94 -4.12 -15.19
C ASP A 47 4.16 -3.26 -14.85
N GLY A 48 4.50 -3.25 -13.57
CA GLY A 48 5.72 -2.66 -13.06
C GLY A 48 6.89 -3.49 -13.54
N LYS A 49 7.27 -3.32 -14.81
CA LYS A 49 8.59 -3.72 -15.27
C LYS A 49 9.59 -2.94 -14.43
N LYS A 50 10.08 -3.60 -13.38
CA LYS A 50 11.22 -3.19 -12.58
C LYS A 50 12.35 -2.93 -13.57
N ALA A 51 12.59 -1.66 -13.89
CA ALA A 51 13.77 -1.29 -14.64
C ALA A 51 14.96 -1.83 -13.85
N ASP A 52 15.69 -2.76 -14.43
CA ASP A 52 16.91 -3.30 -13.85
C ASP A 52 17.92 -2.15 -13.82
N ASN A 53 17.91 -1.37 -12.74
CA ASN A 53 18.87 -0.32 -12.47
C ASN A 53 20.21 -0.92 -12.02
N LEU A 54 20.55 -2.12 -12.52
CA LEU A 54 21.85 -2.71 -12.25
C LEU A 54 22.90 -2.02 -13.13
N PRO A 55 24.11 -1.78 -12.60
CA PRO A 55 25.19 -1.18 -13.37
C PRO A 55 25.42 -1.95 -14.67
N ALA A 56 25.65 -1.22 -15.76
CA ALA A 56 25.93 -1.82 -17.07
C ALA A 56 27.24 -2.63 -17.08
N ASP A 57 28.15 -2.34 -16.15
CA ASP A 57 29.38 -3.08 -15.96
C ASP A 57 29.09 -4.48 -15.36
N PRO A 58 29.43 -5.57 -16.08
CA PRO A 58 29.22 -6.93 -15.60
C PRO A 58 29.85 -7.22 -14.25
N LEU A 59 31.02 -6.65 -13.94
CA LEU A 59 31.73 -6.88 -12.68
C LEU A 59 31.01 -6.26 -11.51
N ILE A 60 30.50 -5.03 -11.68
CA ILE A 60 29.75 -4.35 -10.62
C ILE A 60 28.41 -5.06 -10.41
N ARG A 61 27.76 -5.50 -11.50
CA ARG A 61 26.52 -6.28 -11.42
C ARG A 61 26.71 -7.57 -10.61
N GLU A 62 27.73 -8.36 -10.94
CA GLU A 62 28.05 -9.60 -10.23
C GLU A 62 28.31 -9.36 -8.74
N ALA A 63 29.08 -8.31 -8.41
CA ALA A 63 29.34 -7.94 -7.02
C ALA A 63 28.07 -7.54 -6.27
N VAL A 64 27.16 -6.78 -6.91
CA VAL A 64 25.88 -6.38 -6.33
C VAL A 64 25.00 -7.62 -6.09
N GLU A 65 24.84 -8.48 -7.09
CA GLU A 65 24.04 -9.70 -6.99
C GLU A 65 24.56 -10.65 -5.91
N GLY A 66 25.88 -10.82 -5.80
CA GLY A 66 26.50 -11.66 -4.77
C GLY A 66 26.40 -11.09 -3.36
N THR A 67 26.34 -9.76 -3.20
CA THR A 67 26.33 -9.12 -1.88
C THR A 67 24.91 -8.84 -1.36
N PHE A 68 23.95 -8.60 -2.26
CA PHE A 68 22.60 -8.18 -1.90
C PHE A 68 21.90 -9.10 -0.87
N PRO A 69 22.01 -10.44 -0.94
CA PRO A 69 21.38 -11.34 0.04
C PRO A 69 21.89 -11.17 1.47
N ALA A 70 23.13 -10.67 1.65
CA ALA A 70 23.75 -10.48 2.96
C ALA A 70 23.43 -9.10 3.59
N ILE A 71 22.86 -8.18 2.82
CA ILE A 71 22.50 -6.85 3.32
C ILE A 71 21.19 -6.94 4.09
N VAL A 72 21.17 -6.33 5.28
CA VAL A 72 19.98 -6.23 6.13
C VAL A 72 19.62 -4.78 6.39
N ARG A 73 18.32 -4.50 6.44
CA ARG A 73 17.79 -3.22 6.92
C ARG A 73 17.57 -3.32 8.42
N ILE A 74 18.06 -2.35 9.17
CA ILE A 74 17.99 -2.34 10.63
C ILE A 74 17.03 -1.23 11.05
N GLU A 75 16.02 -1.59 11.82
CA GLU A 75 15.14 -0.67 12.51
C GLU A 75 15.49 -0.68 13.99
N VAL A 76 15.74 0.50 14.56
CA VAL A 76 16.10 0.62 15.96
C VAL A 76 15.09 1.50 16.68
N VAL A 77 14.74 1.08 17.89
CA VAL A 77 14.03 1.90 18.86
C VAL A 77 14.98 2.21 19.98
N SER A 78 15.18 3.49 20.26
CA SER A 78 16.01 3.96 21.38
C SER A 78 15.16 4.79 22.33
N GLU A 79 15.51 4.74 23.60
CA GLU A 79 14.91 5.57 24.63
C GLU A 79 15.88 6.67 25.03
N GLN A 80 15.44 7.93 24.91
CA GLN A 80 16.24 9.08 25.31
C GLN A 80 15.49 9.92 26.34
N GLY A 81 16.10 10.10 27.50
CA GLY A 81 15.60 11.00 28.53
C GLY A 81 15.78 12.45 28.10
N SER A 82 14.70 13.22 28.09
CA SER A 82 14.73 14.67 27.89
C SER A 82 13.72 15.35 28.81
N SER A 83 14.17 16.38 29.54
CA SER A 83 13.32 17.18 30.44
C SER A 83 12.49 16.36 31.45
N GLY A 84 13.09 15.33 32.05
CA GLY A 84 12.42 14.46 33.04
C GLY A 84 11.41 13.47 32.45
N ARG A 85 11.36 13.31 31.12
CA ARG A 85 10.48 12.37 30.43
C ARG A 85 11.30 11.42 29.56
N MET A 86 10.86 10.16 29.47
CA MET A 86 11.42 9.19 28.53
C MET A 86 10.72 9.32 27.18
N LEU A 87 11.49 9.59 26.12
CA LEU A 87 11.01 9.65 24.75
C LEU A 87 11.54 8.46 23.97
N LYS A 88 10.64 7.76 23.26
CA LYS A 88 11.01 6.72 22.30
C LYS A 88 11.33 7.37 20.96
N SER A 89 12.54 7.17 20.47
CA SER A 89 12.95 7.57 19.12
C SER A 89 13.09 6.33 18.25
N ARG A 90 12.79 6.47 16.95
CA ARG A 90 13.03 5.42 15.96
C ARG A 90 14.08 5.91 14.98
N ALA A 91 15.04 5.04 14.67
CA ALA A 91 16.00 5.28 13.60
C ALA A 91 16.10 4.05 12.71
N THR A 92 16.68 4.23 11.54
CA THR A 92 16.91 3.17 10.56
C THR A 92 18.35 3.21 10.07
N GLY A 93 18.87 2.04 9.72
CA GLY A 93 20.20 1.88 9.17
C GLY A 93 20.30 0.61 8.33
N SER A 94 21.52 0.30 7.90
CA SER A 94 21.84 -0.94 7.21
C SER A 94 22.90 -1.72 8.00
N GLY A 95 22.96 -3.01 7.75
CA GLY A 95 24.02 -3.88 8.22
C GLY A 95 24.30 -4.98 7.23
N VAL A 96 25.28 -5.82 7.56
CA VAL A 96 25.69 -6.96 6.75
C VAL A 96 25.82 -8.20 7.63
N ILE A 97 25.30 -9.32 7.16
CA ILE A 97 25.47 -10.63 7.80
C ILE A 97 26.89 -11.14 7.51
N VAL A 98 27.66 -11.42 8.56
CA VAL A 98 29.08 -11.83 8.46
C VAL A 98 29.34 -13.27 8.90
N SER A 99 28.30 -13.99 9.35
CA SER A 99 28.42 -15.35 9.87
C SER A 99 27.14 -16.14 9.60
N GLU A 100 27.28 -17.43 9.32
CA GLU A 100 26.17 -18.39 9.19
C GLU A 100 25.30 -18.49 10.45
N LYS A 101 25.83 -18.07 11.61
CA LYS A 101 25.08 -17.98 12.87
C LYS A 101 24.13 -16.78 12.93
N GLY A 102 24.14 -15.90 11.91
CA GLY A 102 23.27 -14.71 11.85
C GLY A 102 23.87 -13.46 12.50
N HIS A 103 25.18 -13.39 12.73
CA HIS A 103 25.80 -12.17 13.25
C HIS A 103 25.76 -11.04 12.20
N VAL A 104 25.25 -9.88 12.61
CA VAL A 104 25.13 -8.68 11.77
C VAL A 104 26.09 -7.60 12.26
N VAL A 105 26.82 -6.98 11.34
CA VAL A 105 27.66 -5.80 11.61
C VAL A 105 26.95 -4.54 11.11
N THR A 106 26.93 -3.51 11.95
CA THR A 106 26.46 -2.15 11.61
C THR A 106 27.28 -1.10 12.33
N ASN A 107 27.03 0.17 12.02
CA ASN A 107 27.69 1.27 12.69
C ASN A 107 27.17 1.45 14.12
N HIS A 108 28.06 1.95 14.99
CA HIS A 108 27.70 2.23 16.38
C HIS A 108 26.59 3.27 16.53
N HIS A 109 26.51 4.27 15.64
CA HIS A 109 25.43 5.27 15.72
C HIS A 109 24.03 4.68 15.44
N VAL A 110 23.96 3.51 14.80
CA VAL A 110 22.69 2.80 14.55
C VAL A 110 22.29 1.99 15.79
N ALA A 111 23.16 1.09 16.25
CA ALA A 111 22.81 0.13 17.31
C ALA A 111 23.19 0.58 18.73
N GLY A 112 24.08 1.56 18.90
CA GLY A 112 24.77 1.82 20.17
C GLY A 112 23.89 2.30 21.33
N LYS A 113 22.70 2.82 21.06
CA LYS A 113 21.69 3.21 22.08
C LYS A 113 20.35 2.51 21.88
N ALA A 114 20.34 1.43 21.11
CA ALA A 114 19.11 0.72 20.80
C ALA A 114 18.61 -0.04 22.04
N THR A 115 17.34 0.11 22.35
CA THR A 115 16.60 -0.69 23.33
C THR A 115 15.95 -1.90 22.65
N ARG A 116 15.65 -1.78 21.35
CA ARG A 116 15.15 -2.87 20.52
C ARG A 116 15.67 -2.71 19.10
N ILE A 117 16.09 -3.81 18.51
CA ILE A 117 16.56 -3.88 17.12
C ILE A 117 15.71 -4.91 16.38
N THR A 118 15.23 -4.53 15.20
CA THR A 118 14.59 -5.44 14.25
C THR A 118 15.37 -5.39 12.95
N CYS A 119 15.77 -6.55 12.45
CA CYS A 119 16.46 -6.72 11.18
C CYS A 119 15.47 -7.22 10.14
N ARG A 120 15.49 -6.63 8.94
CA ARG A 120 14.74 -7.09 7.77
C ARG A 120 15.70 -7.59 6.71
N LEU A 121 15.50 -8.84 6.31
CA LEU A 121 16.34 -9.54 5.33
C LEU A 121 15.91 -9.23 3.90
N HIS A 122 16.71 -9.67 2.93
CA HIS A 122 16.50 -9.43 1.51
C HIS A 122 15.20 -10.06 0.96
N ASP A 123 14.73 -11.14 1.57
CA ASP A 123 13.48 -11.84 1.28
C ASP A 123 12.24 -11.17 1.92
N GLY A 124 12.47 -10.17 2.78
CA GLY A 124 11.44 -9.45 3.51
C GLY A 124 11.11 -10.02 4.88
N GLU A 125 11.78 -11.10 5.32
CA GLU A 125 11.64 -11.62 6.68
C GLU A 125 12.12 -10.58 7.70
N GLU A 126 11.40 -10.47 8.83
CA GLU A 126 11.72 -9.55 9.93
C GLU A 126 12.05 -10.35 11.20
N ILE A 127 13.24 -10.14 11.74
CA ILE A 127 13.79 -10.87 12.89
C ILE A 127 14.19 -9.88 13.97
N GLY A 128 13.81 -10.16 15.22
CA GLY A 128 14.31 -9.42 16.38
C GLY A 128 15.77 -9.77 16.65
N ALA A 129 16.62 -8.77 16.87
CA ALA A 129 17.99 -9.00 17.32
C ALA A 129 18.07 -8.83 18.84
N ASP A 130 18.78 -9.76 19.47
CA ASP A 130 19.00 -9.85 20.92
C ASP A 130 20.35 -9.24 21.34
#